data_AF-A0A066UH61-F1
#
_entry.id   AF-A0A066UH61-F1
#
_cell.length_a   1.000
_cell.length_b   1.000
_cell.length_c   1.000
_cell.angle_alpha   90.00
_cell.angle_beta   90.00
_cell.angle_gamma   90.00
#
_symmetry.space_group_name_H-M   'P 1'
#
loop_
_entity.id
_entity.type
_entity.pdbx_description
1 polymer ?
#
loop_
_entity_poly.entity_id
_entity_poly.type
_entity_poly.pdbx_seq_one_letter_code
_entity_poly.pdbx_strand_id
1 'polypeptide(L)'
;MLPISHNQKSHQAIQVLQAMLDGVEVHIKYAINTMNIASLSARIAELKKMGFVIDWRWQNSPNSRYKVYFIKDKTTAKQRYQEILDGTASIYQVVAQAQQTKPETTNKPKTKRRNNGKPQGK
;
A
#
# COMPACT_ATOMS: atom_id res chain seq x y z
N MET A 1 14.23 -24.88 -4.58
CA MET A 1 12.89 -24.78 -5.21
C MET A 1 12.04 -23.87 -4.35
N LEU A 2 11.62 -22.72 -4.87
CA LEU A 2 10.74 -21.80 -4.13
C LEU A 2 9.36 -22.46 -3.95
N PRO A 3 8.71 -22.39 -2.77
CA PRO A 3 7.32 -22.79 -2.61
C PRO A 3 6.44 -21.70 -3.25
N ILE A 4 6.38 -21.71 -4.58
CA ILE A 4 5.43 -20.92 -5.36
C ILE A 4 4.07 -21.58 -5.13
N SER A 5 3.42 -21.26 -4.01
CA SER A 5 2.03 -21.63 -3.83
C SER A 5 1.23 -20.96 -4.95
N HIS A 6 0.32 -21.75 -5.53
CA HIS A 6 -0.57 -21.46 -6.64
C HIS A 6 -1.45 -20.22 -6.38
N ASN A 7 -0.89 -19.02 -6.39
CA ASN A 7 -1.65 -17.80 -6.23
C ASN A 7 -1.17 -16.76 -7.23
N GLN A 8 -1.84 -16.69 -8.39
CA GLN A 8 -1.58 -15.70 -9.45
C GLN A 8 -1.49 -14.26 -8.90
N LYS A 9 -2.21 -13.98 -7.81
CA LYS A 9 -2.21 -12.70 -7.10
C LYS A 9 -0.87 -12.40 -6.43
N SER A 10 -0.23 -13.38 -5.79
CA SER A 10 1.08 -13.17 -5.15
C SER A 10 2.16 -12.95 -6.21
N HIS A 11 2.08 -13.66 -7.34
CA HIS A 11 2.97 -13.43 -8.47
C HIS A 11 2.87 -12.00 -9.02
N GLN A 12 1.65 -11.47 -9.19
CA GLN A 12 1.43 -10.07 -9.61
C GLN A 12 1.98 -9.06 -8.58
N ALA A 13 1.89 -9.36 -7.28
CA ALA A 13 2.46 -8.50 -6.25
C ALA A 13 4.00 -8.44 -6.36
N ILE A 14 4.64 -9.59 -6.57
CA ILE A 14 6.09 -9.67 -6.78
C ILE A 14 6.52 -8.93 -8.04
N GLN A 15 5.76 -9.02 -9.14
CA GLN A 15 6.05 -8.24 -10.35
C GLN A 15 6.00 -6.73 -10.09
N VAL A 16 5.00 -6.26 -9.31
CA VAL A 16 4.89 -4.84 -8.94
C VAL A 16 6.07 -4.40 -8.09
N LEU A 17 6.50 -5.25 -7.15
CA LEU A 17 7.69 -5.01 -6.34
C LEU A 17 8.94 -4.87 -7.22
N GLN A 18 9.17 -5.81 -8.13
CA GLN A 18 10.31 -5.80 -9.04
C GLN A 18 10.38 -4.49 -9.84
N ALA A 19 9.26 -4.07 -10.44
CA ALA A 19 9.19 -2.81 -11.18
C ALA A 19 9.57 -1.59 -10.33
N MET A 20 9.13 -1.53 -9.07
CA MET A 20 9.52 -0.45 -8.15
C MET A 20 11.00 -0.49 -7.77
N LEU A 21 11.58 -1.67 -7.61
CA LEU A 21 13.01 -1.86 -7.33
C LEU A 21 13.89 -1.44 -8.51
N ASP A 22 13.44 -1.73 -9.73
CA ASP A 22 14.09 -1.32 -10.98
C ASP A 22 13.95 0.19 -11.25
N GLY A 23 13.16 0.90 -10.41
CA GLY A 23 12.99 2.34 -10.48
C GLY A 23 11.91 2.81 -11.44
N VAL A 24 11.06 1.90 -11.90
CA VAL A 24 9.88 2.25 -12.69
C VAL A 24 8.84 2.93 -11.80
N GLU A 25 8.29 4.04 -12.27
CA GLU A 25 7.19 4.72 -11.59
C GLU A 25 5.88 3.94 -11.73
N VAL A 26 5.55 3.15 -10.71
CA VAL A 26 4.35 2.31 -10.74
C VAL A 26 3.12 3.15 -10.42
N HIS A 27 2.19 3.22 -11.36
CA HIS A 27 0.91 3.90 -11.26
C HIS A 27 -0.19 3.05 -11.88
N ILE A 28 -1.46 3.37 -11.62
CA ILE A 28 -2.61 2.53 -12.01
C ILE A 28 -2.62 2.23 -13.52
N LYS A 29 -2.31 3.24 -14.35
CA LYS A 29 -2.30 3.07 -15.81
C LYS A 29 -1.21 2.09 -16.27
N TYR A 30 0.00 2.18 -15.69
CA TYR A 30 1.08 1.21 -15.96
C TYR A 30 0.71 -0.19 -15.49
N ALA A 31 0.13 -0.33 -14.30
CA ALA A 31 -0.27 -1.63 -13.78
C ALA A 31 -1.30 -2.32 -14.70
N ILE A 32 -2.30 -1.58 -15.19
CA ILE A 32 -3.32 -2.12 -16.08
C ILE A 32 -2.74 -2.41 -17.48
N ASN A 33 -2.09 -1.43 -18.09
CA ASN A 33 -1.70 -1.52 -19.51
C ASN A 33 -0.44 -2.35 -19.75
N THR A 34 0.51 -2.33 -18.80
CA THR A 34 1.81 -2.99 -18.97
C THR A 34 1.87 -4.32 -18.21
N MET A 35 1.32 -4.37 -17.01
CA MET A 35 1.42 -5.54 -16.14
C MET A 35 0.16 -6.42 -16.14
N ASN A 36 -0.92 -5.98 -16.80
CA ASN A 36 -2.24 -6.63 -16.79
C ASN A 36 -2.79 -6.88 -15.37
N ILE A 37 -2.60 -5.89 -14.49
CA ILE A 37 -3.04 -5.92 -13.09
C ILE A 37 -4.21 -4.96 -12.91
N ALA A 38 -5.41 -5.51 -12.75
CA ALA A 38 -6.63 -4.73 -12.55
C ALA A 38 -6.67 -3.98 -11.21
N SER A 39 -6.08 -4.55 -10.15
CA SER A 39 -6.15 -3.99 -8.79
C SER A 39 -4.77 -3.72 -8.20
N LEU A 40 -4.12 -2.65 -8.66
CA LEU A 40 -2.82 -2.22 -8.14
C LEU A 40 -2.88 -1.97 -6.62
N SER A 41 -3.93 -1.31 -6.13
CA SER A 41 -4.09 -1.00 -4.70
C SER A 41 -4.07 -2.26 -3.83
N ALA A 42 -4.70 -3.36 -4.27
CA ALA A 42 -4.67 -4.63 -3.56
C ALA A 42 -3.26 -5.24 -3.55
N ARG A 43 -2.51 -5.15 -4.66
CA ARG A 43 -1.12 -5.64 -4.72
C ARG A 43 -0.21 -4.85 -3.78
N ILE A 44 -0.35 -3.52 -3.75
CA ILE A 44 0.39 -2.66 -2.83
C ILE A 44 0.07 -2.99 -1.37
N ALA A 45 -1.20 -3.22 -1.04
CA ALA A 45 -1.61 -3.62 0.31
C ALA A 45 -1.00 -4.96 0.73
N GLU A 46 -0.89 -5.91 -0.20
CA GLU A 46 -0.25 -7.21 0.03
C GLU A 46 1.26 -7.06 0.28
N LEU A 47 1.96 -6.27 -0.54
CA LEU A 47 3.37 -5.98 -0.33
C LEU A 47 3.63 -5.28 1.02
N LYS A 48 2.73 -4.39 1.46
CA LYS A 48 2.82 -3.81 2.80
C LYS A 48 2.68 -4.84 3.91
N LYS A 49 1.79 -5.83 3.75
CA LYS A 49 1.66 -6.95 4.69
C LYS A 49 2.91 -7.84 4.72
N MET A 50 3.61 -7.96 3.59
CA MET A 50 4.90 -8.65 3.47
C MET A 50 6.06 -7.87 4.12
N GLY A 51 5.81 -6.68 4.67
CA GLY A 51 6.79 -5.85 5.36
C GLY A 51 7.57 -4.90 4.46
N PHE A 52 7.15 -4.68 3.21
CA PHE A 52 7.74 -3.66 2.35
C PHE A 52 7.18 -2.27 2.66
N VAL A 53 8.08 -1.31 2.86
CA VAL A 53 7.73 0.09 3.09
C VAL A 53 7.48 0.78 1.75
N ILE A 54 6.22 0.81 1.33
CA ILE A 54 5.79 1.44 0.09
C ILE A 54 5.11 2.78 0.39
N ASP A 55 5.69 3.84 -0.14
CA ASP A 55 5.13 5.18 -0.14
C ASP A 55 4.50 5.52 -1.48
N TRP A 56 3.76 6.63 -1.49
CA TRP A 56 3.13 7.13 -2.69
C TRP A 56 3.19 8.64 -2.73
N ARG A 57 3.29 9.19 -3.94
CA ARG A 57 3.19 10.63 -4.21
C ARG A 57 2.13 10.89 -5.27
N TRP A 58 1.62 12.11 -5.27
CA TRP A 58 0.80 12.58 -6.37
C TRP A 58 1.69 13.01 -7.52
N GLN A 59 1.38 12.52 -8.72
CA GLN A 59 1.96 13.01 -9.96
C GLN A 59 0.87 13.76 -10.72
N ASN A 60 1.18 14.99 -11.12
CA ASN A 60 0.32 15.77 -11.99
C ASN A 60 0.78 15.58 -13.43
N SER A 61 -0.14 15.19 -14.29
CA SER A 61 -0.02 15.30 -15.75
C SER A 61 -0.97 16.38 -16.23
N PRO A 62 -0.77 16.94 -17.44
CA PRO A 62 -1.61 18.00 -17.98
C PRO A 62 -3.12 17.71 -17.92
N ASN A 63 -3.50 16.44 -18.05
CA ASN A 63 -4.90 16.02 -18.16
C ASN A 63 -5.40 15.19 -16.97
N SER A 64 -4.56 14.91 -15.97
CA SER A 64 -4.93 14.02 -14.86
C SER A 64 -3.94 14.07 -13.70
N ARG A 65 -4.43 13.79 -12.49
CA ARG A 65 -3.61 13.58 -11.29
C ARG A 65 -3.74 12.14 -10.84
N TYR A 66 -2.61 11.45 -10.70
CA TYR A 66 -2.59 10.04 -10.31
C TYR A 66 -1.58 9.76 -9.19
N LYS A 67 -1.78 8.64 -8.50
CA LYS A 67 -0.86 8.15 -7.47
C LYS A 67 0.26 7.35 -8.13
N VAL A 68 1.49 7.70 -7.79
CA VAL A 68 2.69 6.95 -8.13
C VAL A 68 3.22 6.32 -6.84
N TYR A 69 3.42 5.02 -6.87
CA TYR A 69 3.94 4.22 -5.77
C TYR A 69 5.43 3.99 -5.95
N PHE A 70 6.19 4.09 -4.87
CA PHE A 70 7.63 3.89 -4.87
C PHE A 70 8.12 3.38 -3.51
N ILE A 71 9.33 2.82 -3.53
CA ILE A 71 10.05 2.37 -2.33
C ILE A 71 11.14 3.40 -2.02
N LYS A 72 11.12 3.96 -0.81
CA LYS A 72 12.14 4.94 -0.36
C LYS A 72 13.51 4.29 -0.22
N ASP A 73 13.58 3.17 0.50
CA ASP A 73 14.81 2.45 0.74
C ASP A 73 14.86 1.18 -0.12
N LYS A 74 15.41 1.33 -1.32
CA LYS A 74 15.56 0.23 -2.27
C LYS A 74 16.57 -0.82 -1.77
N THR A 75 17.56 -0.43 -0.98
CA THR A 75 18.61 -1.32 -0.50
C THR A 75 18.03 -2.31 0.52
N THR A 76 17.32 -1.78 1.53
CA THR A 76 16.64 -2.61 2.53
C THR A 76 15.55 -3.48 1.89
N ALA A 77 14.81 -2.95 0.92
CA ALA A 77 13.80 -3.73 0.20
C ALA A 77 14.40 -4.86 -0.65
N LYS A 78 15.54 -4.65 -1.32
CA LYS A 78 16.25 -5.70 -2.05
C LYS A 78 16.78 -6.79 -1.12
N GLN A 79 17.38 -6.40 0.00
CA GLN A 79 17.87 -7.35 0.99
C GLN A 79 16.74 -8.23 1.53
N ARG A 80 15.61 -7.62 1.90
CA ARG A 80 14.43 -8.35 2.36
C ARG A 80 13.84 -9.26 1.28
N TYR A 81 13.82 -8.81 0.04
CA TYR A 81 13.37 -9.64 -1.09
C TYR A 81 14.27 -10.88 -1.24
N GLN A 82 15.59 -10.71 -1.09
CA GLN A 82 16.54 -11.81 -1.11
C GLN A 82 16.35 -12.78 0.06
N GLU A 83 16.13 -12.27 1.28
CA GLU A 83 15.84 -13.10 2.45
C GLU A 83 14.54 -13.92 2.32
N ILE A 84 13.53 -13.36 1.64
CA ILE A 84 12.29 -14.09 1.31
C ILE A 84 12.56 -15.19 0.27
N LEU A 85 13.42 -14.93 -0.71
CA LEU A 85 13.82 -15.93 -1.71
C LEU A 85 14.64 -17.06 -1.10
N ASP A 86 15.55 -16.73 -0.19
CA ASP A 86 16.41 -17.69 0.50
C ASP A 86 15.67 -18.44 1.63
N GLY A 87 14.43 -18.05 1.92
CA GLY A 87 13.56 -18.69 2.93
C GLY A 87 13.95 -18.41 4.38
N THR A 88 14.86 -17.46 4.62
CA THR A 88 15.36 -17.10 5.94
C THR A 88 14.47 -16.09 6.66
N ALA A 89 13.67 -15.29 5.93
CA ALA A 89 12.73 -14.32 6.49
C ALA A 89 11.27 -14.78 6.44
N SER A 90 10.57 -14.64 7.57
CA SER A 90 9.12 -14.86 7.66
C SER A 90 8.34 -13.68 7.08
N ILE A 91 7.41 -13.98 6.18
CA ILE A 91 6.62 -13.04 5.36
C ILE A 91 5.66 -12.17 6.21
N TYR A 92 5.58 -12.38 7.53
CA TYR A 92 4.58 -11.76 8.41
C TYR A 92 5.13 -10.87 9.55
N GLN A 93 6.45 -10.65 9.67
CA GLN A 93 7.01 -10.06 10.89
C GLN A 93 7.08 -8.51 10.99
N VAL A 94 6.30 -7.71 10.25
CA VAL A 94 6.33 -6.24 10.45
C VAL A 94 4.96 -5.60 10.44
N VAL A 95 4.27 -5.68 11.57
CA VAL A 95 3.21 -4.71 11.89
C VAL A 95 3.34 -4.13 13.31
N ALA A 96 4.42 -4.44 14.05
CA ALA A 96 4.54 -4.01 15.44
C ALA A 96 5.12 -2.59 15.65
N GLN A 97 5.62 -1.89 14.62
CA GLN A 97 6.36 -0.63 14.85
C GLN A 97 5.98 0.59 13.97
N ALA A 98 4.83 0.59 13.29
CA ALA A 98 4.36 1.78 12.56
C ALA A 98 3.04 2.35 13.10
N GLN A 99 2.96 2.53 14.43
CA GLN A 99 1.96 3.41 15.07
C GLN A 99 2.64 4.33 16.09
N GLN A 100 3.40 5.30 15.60
CA GLN A 100 3.79 6.56 16.25
C GLN A 100 4.68 7.22 15.20
N THR A 101 4.19 8.10 14.34
CA THR A 101 3.90 9.49 14.67
C THR A 101 2.81 10.03 13.75
N LYS A 102 1.66 10.37 14.32
CA LYS A 102 0.67 11.25 13.67
C LYS A 102 0.99 12.67 14.15
N PRO A 103 1.29 13.65 13.29
CA PRO A 103 1.36 15.03 13.74
C PRO A 103 -0.05 15.47 14.15
N GLU A 104 -0.10 16.03 15.35
CA GLU A 104 -1.25 16.56 16.04
C GLU A 104 -1.76 17.80 15.28
N THR A 105 -2.98 17.71 14.73
CA THR A 105 -3.73 18.89 14.29
C THR A 105 -5.08 18.93 15.00
N THR A 106 -5.08 19.71 16.07
CA THR A 106 -6.07 20.72 16.44
C THR A 106 -7.55 20.34 16.32
N ASN A 107 -8.15 20.22 17.50
CA ASN A 107 -9.58 20.15 17.81
C ASN A 107 -10.52 20.86 16.83
N LYS A 108 -11.50 20.11 16.30
CA LYS A 108 -12.84 20.64 15.99
C LYS A 108 -13.91 19.68 16.54
N PRO A 109 -14.84 20.16 17.39
CA PRO A 109 -15.81 19.29 18.06
C PRO A 109 -16.91 18.81 17.12
N LYS A 110 -17.22 17.51 17.23
CA LYS A 110 -18.32 16.79 16.57
C LYS A 110 -19.67 17.25 17.15
N THR A 111 -20.50 17.90 16.34
CA THR A 111 -21.91 18.17 16.70
C THR A 111 -22.69 16.86 16.71
N LYS A 112 -23.04 16.36 17.90
CA LYS A 112 -24.01 15.27 18.10
C LYS A 112 -25.41 15.77 17.71
N ARG A 113 -26.05 15.12 16.73
CA ARG A 113 -27.51 15.23 16.50
C ARG A 113 -28.22 14.68 17.75
N ARG A 114 -28.84 15.56 18.54
CA ARG A 114 -29.82 15.17 19.58
C ARG A 114 -31.16 14.93 18.88
N ASN A 115 -31.60 13.68 18.85
CA ASN A 115 -33.03 13.36 18.68
C ASN A 115 -33.72 13.70 20.01
N ASN A 116 -34.56 14.72 20.01
CA ASN A 116 -35.30 15.14 21.20
C ASN A 116 -36.80 15.15 20.88
N GLY A 117 -37.53 14.23 21.51
CA GLY A 117 -38.82 14.48 22.15
C GLY A 117 -40.04 14.84 21.29
N LYS A 118 -41.05 13.96 21.37
CA LYS A 118 -42.49 14.20 21.15
C LYS A 118 -42.94 15.67 21.35
N PRO A 119 -43.86 16.18 20.53
CA PRO A 119 -44.60 17.40 20.85
C PRO A 119 -45.69 17.10 21.89
N GLN A 120 -45.71 17.86 22.98
CA GLN A 120 -46.86 18.01 23.88
C GLN A 120 -47.28 19.49 23.86
N GLY A 121 -48.59 19.73 23.72
CA GLY A 121 -49.25 21.03 23.88
C GLY A 121 -49.99 21.45 22.59
N LYS A 122 -51.28 21.77 22.59
CA LYS A 122 -52.24 22.08 23.67
C LYS A 122 -53.61 21.52 23.30
#